data_AF-A0A2D4JGW7-F1
#
_entry.id   AF-A0A2D4JGW7-F1
#
_cell.length_a   1.000
_cell.length_b   1.000
_cell.length_c   1.000
_cell.angle_alpha   90.00
_cell.angle_beta   90.00
_cell.angle_gamma   90.00
#
_symmetry.space_group_name_H-M   'P 1'
#
loop_
_entity.id
_entity.type
_entity.pdbx_description
1 polymer ?
#
loop_
_entity_poly.entity_id
_entity_poly.type
_entity_poly.pdbx_seq_one_letter_code
_entity_poly.pdbx_strand_id
1 'polypeptide(L)'
;MQEQQMKMQNISRNHVEMKGNINKLEDKVDTIQQTIEKNEQKLQVVEIRSEQNEKKLELVNRKMTMNKELEEQIIHLETDRATFYLRFQNIMDSKKEDLSIIMAQLIAPALQRESQEILLEIDEAYRIQTSYARHNRLPR
;
A
#
# COMPACT_ATOMS: atom_id res chain seq x y z
N MET A 1 13.84 73.06 -50.92
CA MET A 1 15.03 72.25 -50.58
C MET A 1 15.15 71.92 -49.09
N GLN A 2 15.08 72.89 -48.16
CA GLN A 2 15.19 72.62 -46.71
C GLN A 2 14.12 71.66 -46.15
N GLU A 3 12.87 71.76 -46.61
CA GLU A 3 11.79 70.87 -46.14
C GLU A 3 12.03 69.39 -46.51
N GLN A 4 12.58 69.13 -47.71
CA GLN A 4 12.94 67.77 -48.15
C GLN A 4 14.11 67.22 -47.34
N GLN A 5 15.09 68.04 -47.00
CA GLN A 5 16.22 67.64 -46.14
C GLN A 5 15.75 67.28 -44.72
N MET A 6 14.86 68.08 -44.12
CA MET A 6 14.28 67.75 -42.81
C MET A 6 13.48 66.44 -42.84
N LYS A 7 12.67 66.21 -43.88
CA LYS A 7 11.93 64.94 -44.04
C LYS A 7 12.88 63.75 -44.13
N MET A 8 13.95 63.86 -44.92
CA MET A 8 14.95 62.80 -45.07
C MET A 8 15.68 62.50 -43.75
N GLN A 9 16.01 63.54 -42.97
CA GLN A 9 16.64 63.39 -41.66
C GLN A 9 15.73 62.69 -40.64
N ASN A 10 14.44 63.04 -40.62
CA ASN A 10 13.45 62.37 -39.76
C ASN A 10 13.25 60.90 -40.14
N ILE A 11 13.19 60.59 -41.44
CA ILE A 11 13.10 59.21 -41.93
C ILE A 11 14.34 58.40 -41.49
N SER A 12 15.54 58.97 -41.62
CA SER A 12 16.79 58.30 -41.20
C SER A 12 16.81 58.03 -39.69
N ARG A 13 16.40 59.01 -38.87
CA ARG A 13 16.30 58.84 -37.42
C ARG A 13 15.32 57.73 -37.05
N ASN A 14 14.12 57.75 -37.63
CA ASN A 14 13.10 56.74 -37.39
C ASN A 14 13.59 55.34 -37.81
N HIS A 15 14.33 55.23 -38.92
CA HIS A 15 14.90 53.96 -39.37
C HIS A 15 15.89 53.36 -38.36
N VAL A 16 16.78 54.19 -37.80
CA VAL A 16 17.73 53.75 -36.77
C VAL A 16 17.01 53.29 -35.50
N GLU A 17 16.01 54.05 -35.05
CA GLU A 17 15.20 53.69 -33.88
C GLU A 17 14.42 52.40 -34.08
N MET A 18 13.79 52.23 -35.25
CA MET A 18 13.10 50.99 -35.63
C MET A 18 14.07 49.80 -35.63
N LYS A 19 15.26 49.94 -36.20
CA LYS A 19 16.29 48.89 -36.20
C LYS A 19 16.71 48.50 -34.77
N GLY A 20 16.89 49.49 -33.89
CA GLY A 20 17.18 49.24 -32.48
C GLY A 20 16.04 48.51 -31.75
N ASN A 21 14.79 48.84 -32.06
CA ASN A 21 13.63 48.16 -31.50
C ASN A 21 13.47 46.73 -32.02
N ILE A 22 13.77 46.49 -33.30
CA ILE A 22 13.78 45.14 -33.91
C ILE A 22 14.79 44.25 -33.19
N ASN A 23 16.04 44.70 -33.03
CA ASN A 23 17.06 43.90 -32.34
C ASN A 23 16.65 43.55 -30.89
N LYS A 24 16.07 44.51 -30.16
CA LYS A 24 15.55 44.25 -28.80
C LYS A 24 14.39 43.25 -28.79
N LEU A 25 13.58 43.19 -29.85
CA LEU A 25 12.52 42.21 -29.99
C LEU A 25 13.10 40.83 -30.31
N GLU A 26 14.10 40.75 -31.18
CA GLU A 26 14.82 39.50 -31.49
C GLU A 26 15.43 38.87 -30.22
N ASP A 27 16.15 39.64 -29.40
CA ASP A 27 16.73 39.16 -28.14
C ASP A 27 15.66 38.59 -27.17
N LYS A 28 14.49 39.24 -27.12
CA LYS A 28 13.36 38.78 -26.30
C LYS A 28 12.74 37.51 -26.87
N VAL A 29 12.62 37.41 -28.19
CA VAL A 29 12.09 36.22 -28.87
C VAL A 29 13.01 35.02 -28.62
N ASP A 30 14.33 35.20 -28.72
CA ASP A 30 15.30 34.14 -28.42
C ASP A 30 15.21 33.66 -26.97
N THR A 31 15.08 34.60 -26.03
CA THR A 31 14.90 34.28 -24.60
C THR A 31 13.61 33.50 -24.35
N ILE A 32 12.52 33.87 -25.03
CA ILE A 32 11.24 33.17 -24.94
C ILE A 32 11.38 31.76 -25.51
N GLN A 33 12.01 31.60 -26.67
CA GLN A 33 12.22 30.31 -27.32
C GLN A 33 13.00 29.34 -26.43
N GLN A 34 14.11 29.78 -25.84
CA GLN A 34 14.88 28.98 -24.88
C GLN A 34 14.05 28.57 -23.65
N THR A 35 13.19 29.47 -23.17
CA THR A 35 12.32 29.19 -22.03
C THR A 35 11.24 28.16 -22.37
N ILE A 36 10.68 28.22 -23.58
CA ILE A 36 9.69 27.26 -24.09
C ILE A 36 10.31 25.86 -24.15
N GLU A 37 11.48 25.72 -24.77
CA GLU A 37 12.18 24.44 -24.88
C GLU A 37 12.49 23.83 -23.51
N LYS A 38 12.96 24.65 -22.57
CA LYS A 38 13.22 24.21 -21.19
C LYS A 38 11.95 23.77 -20.47
N ASN A 39 10.83 24.43 -20.71
CA ASN A 39 9.55 24.07 -20.11
C ASN A 39 8.98 22.78 -20.72
N GLU A 40 9.15 22.58 -22.02
CA GLU A 40 8.75 21.34 -22.70
C GLU A 40 9.49 20.12 -22.14
N GLN A 41 10.81 20.21 -21.95
CA GLN A 41 11.59 19.14 -21.30
C GLN A 41 11.11 18.84 -19.88
N LYS A 42 10.80 19.88 -19.09
CA LYS A 42 10.26 19.70 -17.73
C LYS A 42 8.89 19.05 -17.75
N LEU A 43 8.04 19.41 -18.71
CA LEU A 43 6.70 18.85 -18.84
C LEU A 43 6.75 17.34 -19.12
N GLN A 44 7.62 16.90 -20.02
CA GLN A 44 7.83 15.47 -20.31
C GLN A 44 8.25 14.70 -19.06
N VAL A 45 9.15 15.24 -18.24
CA VAL A 45 9.58 14.61 -16.98
C VAL A 45 8.42 14.51 -15.98
N VAL A 46 7.59 15.55 -15.89
CA VAL A 46 6.41 15.55 -15.03
C VAL A 46 5.39 14.51 -15.47
N GLU A 47 5.16 14.38 -16.78
CA GLU A 47 4.22 13.42 -17.36
C GLU A 47 4.65 11.98 -17.06
N ILE A 48 5.91 11.61 -17.32
CA ILE A 48 6.46 10.29 -16.99
C ILE A 48 6.33 10.00 -15.49
N ARG A 49 6.66 10.99 -14.64
CA ARG A 49 6.55 10.83 -13.18
C ARG A 49 5.09 10.64 -12.75
N SER A 50 4.16 11.34 -13.40
CA SER A 50 2.72 11.23 -13.12
C SER A 50 2.22 9.82 -13.45
N GLU A 51 2.53 9.30 -14.63
CA GLU A 51 2.15 7.94 -15.03
C GLU A 51 2.73 6.87 -14.09
N GLN A 52 3.99 7.03 -13.68
CA GLN A 52 4.62 6.11 -12.72
C GLN A 52 3.94 6.16 -11.34
N ASN A 53 3.55 7.34 -10.89
CA ASN A 53 2.86 7.51 -9.62
C ASN A 53 1.46 6.91 -9.67
N GLU A 54 0.73 7.07 -10.78
CA GLU A 54 -0.59 6.48 -10.98
C GLU A 54 -0.52 4.95 -10.89
N LYS A 55 0.43 4.31 -11.58
CA LYS A 55 0.65 2.86 -11.50
C LYS A 55 0.96 2.38 -10.08
N LYS A 56 1.76 3.14 -9.33
CA LYS A 56 2.06 2.83 -7.91
C LYS A 56 0.82 2.97 -7.04
N LEU A 57 0.01 3.99 -7.27
CA LEU A 57 -1.22 4.24 -6.53
C LEU A 57 -2.23 3.11 -6.76
N GLU A 58 -2.41 2.66 -8.00
CA GLU A 58 -3.27 1.51 -8.31
C GLU A 58 -2.82 0.24 -7.58
N LEU A 59 -1.51 -0.03 -7.56
CA LEU A 59 -0.96 -1.19 -6.85
C LEU A 59 -1.23 -1.11 -5.34
N VAL A 60 -1.02 0.06 -4.73
CA VAL A 60 -1.30 0.28 -3.31
C VAL A 60 -2.79 0.09 -3.02
N ASN A 61 -3.67 0.60 -3.88
CA ASN A 61 -5.11 0.46 -3.73
C ASN A 61 -5.55 -1.01 -3.79
N ARG A 62 -5.03 -1.79 -4.75
CA ARG A 62 -5.31 -3.23 -4.85
C ARG A 62 -4.86 -3.99 -3.60
N LYS A 63 -3.66 -3.70 -3.08
CA LYS A 63 -3.15 -4.31 -1.84
C LYS A 63 -4.01 -3.94 -0.63
N MET A 64 -4.46 -2.69 -0.55
CA MET A 64 -5.32 -2.24 0.53
C MET A 64 -6.67 -2.97 0.54
N THR A 65 -7.29 -3.18 -0.62
CA THR A 65 -8.53 -3.96 -0.73
C THR A 65 -8.33 -5.40 -0.27
N MET A 66 -7.28 -6.07 -0.76
CA MET A 66 -6.97 -7.44 -0.36
C MET A 66 -6.71 -7.56 1.15
N ASN A 67 -5.99 -6.60 1.74
CA ASN A 67 -5.74 -6.60 3.18
C ASN A 67 -7.04 -6.47 3.99
N LYS A 68 -7.98 -5.61 3.56
CA LYS A 68 -9.29 -5.50 4.22
C LYS A 68 -10.08 -6.80 4.17
N GLU A 69 -10.12 -7.45 3.01
CA GLU A 69 -10.79 -8.75 2.87
C GLU A 69 -10.16 -9.83 3.75
N LEU A 70 -8.82 -9.84 3.87
CA LEU A 70 -8.11 -10.75 4.76
C LEU A 70 -8.38 -10.44 6.24
N GLU A 71 -8.39 -9.17 6.63
CA GLU A 71 -8.74 -8.73 7.99
C GLU A 71 -10.16 -9.17 8.36
N GLU A 72 -11.13 -8.98 7.47
CA GLU A 72 -12.51 -9.44 7.67
C GLU A 72 -12.60 -10.96 7.82
N GLN A 73 -11.89 -11.73 6.98
CA GLN A 73 -11.83 -13.18 7.11
C GLN A 73 -11.20 -13.64 8.43
N ILE A 74 -10.14 -12.99 8.87
CA ILE A 74 -9.49 -13.28 10.16
C ILE A 74 -10.48 -13.01 11.31
N ILE A 75 -11.17 -11.86 11.30
CA ILE A 75 -12.17 -11.51 12.31
C ILE A 75 -13.28 -12.57 12.36
N HIS A 76 -13.78 -13.01 11.20
CA HIS A 76 -14.79 -14.07 11.13
C HIS A 76 -14.30 -15.38 11.75
N LEU A 77 -13.09 -15.84 11.38
CA LEU A 77 -12.50 -17.06 11.93
C LEU A 77 -12.25 -16.97 13.44
N GLU A 78 -11.77 -15.81 13.92
CA GLU A 78 -11.56 -15.59 15.36
C GLU A 78 -12.88 -15.57 16.13
N THR A 79 -13.92 -14.97 15.55
CA THR A 79 -15.28 -14.92 16.14
C THR A 79 -15.90 -16.31 16.21
N ASP A 80 -15.79 -17.10 15.13
CA ASP A 80 -16.26 -18.48 15.10
C ASP A 80 -15.52 -19.32 16.14
N ARG A 81 -14.19 -19.21 16.18
CA ARG A 81 -13.34 -19.88 17.18
C ARG A 81 -13.76 -19.52 18.60
N ALA A 82 -13.96 -18.23 18.90
CA ALA A 82 -14.41 -17.77 20.21
C ALA A 82 -15.80 -18.33 20.57
N THR A 83 -16.72 -18.35 19.61
CA THR A 83 -18.06 -18.90 19.77
C THR A 83 -18.01 -20.40 20.07
N PHE A 84 -17.16 -21.15 19.38
CA PHE A 84 -16.93 -22.58 19.65
C PHE A 84 -16.39 -22.80 21.06
N TYR A 85 -15.34 -22.09 21.47
CA TYR A 85 -14.79 -22.22 22.82
C TYR A 85 -15.79 -21.86 23.91
N LEU A 86 -16.58 -20.80 23.73
CA LEU A 86 -17.62 -20.43 24.70
C LEU A 86 -18.71 -21.51 24.83
N ARG A 87 -19.18 -22.06 23.70
CA ARG A 87 -20.13 -23.19 23.74
C ARG A 87 -19.54 -24.39 24.46
N PHE A 88 -18.27 -24.68 24.19
CA PHE A 88 -17.57 -25.81 24.79
C PHE A 88 -17.41 -25.65 26.30
N GLN A 89 -16.97 -24.47 26.74
CA GLN A 89 -16.85 -24.11 28.15
C GLN A 89 -18.20 -24.23 28.86
N ASN A 90 -19.28 -23.72 28.25
CA ASN A 90 -20.62 -23.83 28.83
C ASN A 90 -21.08 -25.29 29.01
N ILE A 91 -20.71 -26.20 28.09
CA ILE A 91 -21.01 -27.64 28.23
C ILE A 91 -20.20 -28.24 29.38
N MET A 92 -18.90 -27.96 29.43
CA MET A 92 -18.01 -28.41 30.51
C MET A 92 -18.50 -27.93 31.88
N ASP A 93 -18.83 -26.64 32.01
CA ASP A 93 -19.26 -26.02 33.26
C ASP A 93 -20.63 -26.56 33.71
N SER A 94 -21.57 -26.73 32.77
CA SER A 94 -22.92 -27.24 33.08
C SER A 94 -22.95 -28.73 33.42
N LYS A 95 -22.11 -29.54 32.76
CA LYS A 95 -22.03 -30.99 33.01
C LYS A 95 -20.99 -31.37 34.06
N LYS A 96 -20.08 -30.47 34.42
CA LYS A 96 -18.91 -30.70 35.31
C LYS A 96 -18.05 -31.88 34.87
N GLU A 97 -17.98 -32.12 33.56
CA GLU A 97 -17.18 -33.19 32.98
C GLU A 97 -15.80 -32.65 32.59
N ASP A 98 -14.75 -33.45 32.81
CA ASP A 98 -13.39 -33.12 32.37
C ASP A 98 -13.20 -33.56 30.90
N LEU A 99 -12.91 -32.60 30.02
CA LEU A 99 -12.73 -32.85 28.60
C LEU A 99 -11.61 -33.85 28.31
N SER A 100 -10.48 -33.73 29.01
CA SER A 100 -9.33 -34.61 28.77
C SER A 100 -9.71 -36.06 29.07
N ILE A 101 -10.51 -36.27 30.12
CA ILE A 101 -11.06 -37.58 30.47
C ILE A 101 -12.04 -38.07 29.40
N ILE A 102 -12.98 -37.22 28.94
CA ILE A 102 -13.95 -37.61 27.88
C ILE A 102 -13.23 -37.97 26.58
N MET A 103 -12.28 -37.15 26.13
CA MET A 103 -11.51 -37.42 24.91
C MET A 103 -10.74 -38.73 25.04
N ALA A 104 -10.08 -38.96 26.17
CA ALA A 104 -9.38 -40.22 26.43
C ALA A 104 -10.34 -41.43 26.42
N GLN A 105 -11.53 -41.30 27.00
CA GLN A 105 -12.55 -42.36 27.00
C GLN A 105 -13.16 -42.64 25.62
N LEU A 106 -13.24 -41.64 24.74
CA LEU A 106 -13.74 -41.82 23.37
C LEU A 106 -12.67 -42.37 22.41
N ILE A 107 -11.42 -41.91 22.55
CA ILE A 107 -10.31 -42.27 21.67
C ILE A 107 -9.74 -43.66 22.03
N ALA A 108 -9.64 -44.00 23.31
CA ALA A 108 -9.07 -45.26 23.77
C ALA A 108 -9.72 -46.50 23.12
N PRO A 109 -11.06 -46.63 23.07
CA PRO A 109 -11.71 -47.74 22.38
C PRO A 109 -11.44 -47.75 20.87
N ALA A 110 -11.42 -46.57 20.23
CA ALA A 110 -11.18 -46.46 18.78
C ALA A 110 -9.76 -46.90 18.40
N LEU A 111 -8.79 -46.65 19.28
CA LEU A 111 -7.39 -47.05 19.10
C LEU A 111 -7.04 -48.39 19.77
N GLN A 112 -7.98 -49.01 20.48
CA GLN A 112 -7.77 -50.22 21.29
C GLN A 112 -6.62 -50.08 22.30
N ARG A 113 -6.55 -48.93 22.97
CA ARG A 113 -5.51 -48.59 23.96
C ARG A 113 -6.14 -48.24 25.30
N GLU A 114 -5.33 -48.16 26.34
CA GLU A 114 -5.82 -47.70 27.65
C GLU A 114 -6.07 -46.18 27.66
N SER A 115 -7.17 -45.75 28.28
CA SER A 115 -7.49 -44.31 28.39
C SER A 115 -6.41 -43.51 29.12
N GLN A 116 -5.70 -44.13 30.07
CA GLN A 116 -4.61 -43.47 30.78
C GLN A 116 -3.42 -43.15 29.84
N GLU A 117 -3.11 -44.03 28.89
CA GLU A 117 -2.07 -43.77 27.89
C GLU A 117 -2.46 -42.62 26.97
N ILE A 118 -3.73 -42.60 26.51
CA ILE A 118 -4.24 -41.52 25.68
C ILE A 118 -4.19 -40.18 26.42
N LEU A 119 -4.55 -40.17 27.71
CA LEU A 119 -4.50 -38.96 28.54
C LEU A 119 -3.07 -38.39 28.62
N LEU A 120 -2.07 -39.25 28.85
CA LEU A 120 -0.67 -38.85 28.90
C LEU A 120 -0.18 -38.29 27.56
N GLU A 121 -0.61 -38.89 26.45
CA GLU A 121 -0.26 -38.41 25.10
C GLU A 121 -0.90 -37.06 24.78
N ILE A 122 -2.15 -36.83 25.20
CA ILE A 122 -2.81 -35.52 25.07
C ILE A 122 -2.03 -34.45 25.83
N ASP A 123 -1.64 -34.72 27.07
CA ASP A 123 -0.85 -33.79 27.89
C ASP A 123 0.51 -33.49 27.26
N GLU A 124 1.21 -34.52 26.76
CA GLU A 124 2.51 -34.33 26.13
C GLU A 124 2.42 -33.56 24.82
N ALA A 125 1.42 -33.86 23.98
CA ALA A 125 1.15 -33.11 22.76
C ALA A 125 0.88 -31.63 23.06
N TYR A 126 0.09 -31.34 24.09
CA TYR A 126 -0.17 -29.98 24.54
C TYR A 126 1.11 -29.26 24.99
N ARG A 127 1.98 -29.93 25.76
CA ARG A 127 3.26 -29.38 26.21
C ARG A 127 4.20 -29.08 25.05
N ILE A 128 4.33 -30.00 24.09
CA ILE A 128 5.16 -29.83 22.90
C ILE A 128 4.67 -28.64 22.09
N GLN A 129 3.36 -28.57 21.81
CA GLN A 129 2.76 -27.47 21.04
C GLN A 129 2.95 -26.13 21.74
N THR A 130 2.72 -26.08 23.05
CA THR A 130 2.90 -24.86 23.85
C THR A 130 4.36 -24.41 23.89
N SER A 131 5.29 -25.35 24.04
CA SER A 131 6.73 -25.07 24.00
C SER A 131 7.16 -24.52 22.64
N TYR A 132 6.70 -25.17 21.56
CA TYR A 132 6.97 -24.73 20.19
C TYR A 132 6.43 -23.32 19.92
N ALA A 133 5.17 -23.04 20.28
CA ALA A 133 4.57 -21.72 20.10
C ALA A 133 5.33 -20.63 20.88
N ARG A 134 5.75 -20.92 22.12
CA ARG A 134 6.57 -20.00 22.93
C ARG A 134 7.92 -19.72 22.30
N HIS A 135 8.63 -20.76 21.84
CA HIS A 135 9.97 -20.59 21.25
C HIS A 135 9.93 -19.78 19.94
N ASN A 136 8.87 -19.98 19.14
CA ASN A 136 8.69 -19.32 17.85
C ASN A 136 7.88 -18.01 17.92
N ARG A 137 7.50 -17.54 19.13
CA ARG A 137 6.70 -16.33 19.34
C ARG A 137 5.38 -16.32 18.54
N LEU A 138 4.75 -17.48 18.43
CA LEU A 138 3.45 -17.62 17.78
C LEU A 138 2.33 -17.18 18.74
N PRO A 139 1.20 -16.63 18.21
CA PRO A 139 0.00 -16.40 19.00
C PRO A 139 -0.44 -17.69 19.71
N ARG A 140 -0.90 -17.55 20.96
CA ARG A 140 -1.45 -18.66 21.74
C ARG A 140 -2.90 -18.95 21.38
#